data_AF-A0A928D7G5-F1
#
_entry.id   AF-A0A928D7G5-F1
#
_cell.length_a   1.000
_cell.length_b   1.000
_cell.length_c   1.000
_cell.angle_alpha   90.00
_cell.angle_beta   90.00
_cell.angle_gamma   90.00
#
_symmetry.space_group_name_H-M   'P 1'
#
loop_
_entity.id
_entity.type
_entity.pdbx_description
1 polymer ?
#
loop_
_entity_poly.entity_id
_entity_poly.type
_entity_poly.pdbx_seq_one_letter_code
_entity_poly.pdbx_strand_id
1 'polypeptide(L)'
;MVLLVIHFWAMKDEIPMTMAIRALKAAKAAFNIKTYTFTPHGGTIQAATQLGVDHHAVLKTIILEDETKKPFICVMHGDREISVKTALPETQRVKVAIES
;
A
#
# COMPACT_ATOMS: atom_id res chain seq x y z
N MET A 1 -14.23 38.43 -27.94
CA MET A 1 -14.95 37.16 -27.68
C MET A 1 -13.92 36.12 -27.25
N VAL A 2 -13.84 35.92 -25.93
CA VAL A 2 -13.16 34.84 -25.18
C VAL A 2 -11.69 34.56 -25.52
N LEU A 3 -10.84 35.55 -25.22
CA LEU A 3 -9.42 35.33 -24.87
C LEU A 3 -9.32 35.18 -23.34
N LEU A 4 -10.07 34.25 -22.76
CA LEU A 4 -9.89 33.85 -21.36
C LEU A 4 -9.45 32.39 -21.37
N VAL A 5 -8.20 32.22 -21.79
CA VAL A 5 -7.35 31.12 -21.39
C VAL A 5 -7.45 31.06 -19.88
N ILE A 6 -8.40 30.25 -19.38
CA ILE A 6 -8.19 29.25 -18.32
C ILE A 6 -6.76 29.32 -17.81
N HIS A 7 -6.49 30.33 -16.99
CA HIS A 7 -5.28 30.38 -16.20
C HIS A 7 -5.45 29.25 -15.19
N PHE A 8 -4.90 28.11 -15.57
CA PHE A 8 -3.93 27.48 -14.71
C PHE A 8 -4.50 27.04 -13.36
N TRP A 9 -5.60 26.29 -13.39
CA TRP A 9 -5.88 25.33 -12.32
C TRP A 9 -5.65 23.93 -12.87
N ALA A 10 -4.37 23.62 -13.13
CA ALA A 10 -3.91 22.27 -12.88
C ALA A 10 -4.01 22.10 -11.37
N MET A 11 -5.12 21.54 -10.92
CA MET A 11 -5.31 21.11 -9.54
C MET A 11 -4.15 20.16 -9.25
N LYS A 12 -3.14 20.68 -8.56
CA LYS A 12 -1.97 19.93 -8.14
C LYS A 12 -2.53 18.88 -7.19
N ASP A 13 -2.65 17.64 -7.63
CA ASP A 13 -3.21 16.56 -6.82
C ASP A 13 -2.48 16.55 -5.47
N GLU A 14 -3.12 17.11 -4.45
CA GLU A 14 -2.52 17.26 -3.15
C GLU A 14 -2.44 15.86 -2.55
N ILE A 15 -1.21 15.40 -2.33
CA ILE A 15 -0.99 14.10 -1.71
C ILE A 15 -1.64 14.14 -0.32
N PRO A 16 -2.63 13.27 -0.05
CA PRO A 16 -3.33 13.30 1.22
C PRO A 16 -2.34 13.03 2.36
N MET A 17 -2.39 13.84 3.41
CA MET A 17 -1.50 13.70 4.55
C MET A 17 -1.98 12.58 5.48
N THR A 18 -1.61 11.35 5.13
CA THR A 18 -1.92 10.14 5.90
C THR A 18 -1.13 10.05 7.21
N MET A 19 -1.56 9.17 8.12
CA MET A 19 -0.85 8.91 9.38
C MET A 19 0.57 8.38 9.14
N ALA A 20 0.77 7.54 8.11
CA ALA A 20 2.08 7.03 7.75
C ALA A 20 3.05 8.15 7.33
N ILE A 21 2.59 9.09 6.48
CA ILE A 21 3.42 10.24 6.06
C ILE A 21 3.76 11.12 7.27
N ARG A 22 2.80 11.36 8.19
CA ARG A 22 3.05 12.13 9.42
C ARG A 22 4.10 11.45 10.30
N ALA A 23 3.99 10.14 10.51
CA ALA A 23 4.93 9.36 11.29
C ALA A 23 6.35 9.39 10.71
N LEU A 24 6.49 9.20 9.39
CA LEU A 24 7.78 9.26 8.69
C LEU A 24 8.44 10.65 8.81
N LYS A 25 7.64 11.72 8.64
CA LYS A 25 8.13 13.10 8.84
C LYS A 25 8.56 13.36 10.27
N ALA A 26 7.77 12.95 11.26
CA ALA A 26 8.09 13.11 12.68
C ALA A 26 9.39 12.37 13.05
N ALA A 27 9.60 11.19 12.48
CA ALA A 27 10.82 10.42 12.63
C ALA A 27 12.02 10.98 11.84
N LYS A 28 11.84 12.02 11.03
CA LYS A 28 12.84 12.56 10.09
C LYS A 28 13.44 11.49 9.18
N ALA A 29 12.66 10.48 8.83
CA ALA A 29 13.09 9.42 7.93
C ALA A 29 13.24 9.96 6.51
N ALA A 30 14.21 9.44 5.76
CA ALA A 30 14.30 9.70 4.32
C ALA A 30 13.23 8.86 3.60
N PHE A 31 12.34 9.50 2.85
CA PHE A 31 11.33 8.82 2.04
C PHE A 31 10.94 9.66 0.82
N ASN A 32 10.47 8.99 -0.23
CA ASN A 32 9.89 9.63 -1.41
C ASN A 32 8.45 9.14 -1.57
N ILE A 33 7.53 10.05 -1.84
CA ILE A 33 6.14 9.67 -2.11
C ILE A 33 5.98 9.38 -3.60
N LYS A 34 5.38 8.23 -3.89
CA LYS A 34 5.01 7.81 -5.24
C LYS A 34 3.50 7.56 -5.27
N THR A 35 2.81 8.19 -6.21
CA THR A 35 1.38 7.98 -6.44
C THR A 35 1.18 7.19 -7.73
N TYR A 36 0.09 6.44 -7.79
CA TYR A 36 -0.31 5.68 -8.97
C TYR A 36 -1.84 5.59 -9.01
N THR A 37 -2.41 5.32 -10.19
CA THR A 37 -3.86 5.27 -10.37
C THR A 37 -4.39 3.94 -9.89
N PHE A 38 -5.22 3.94 -8.85
CA PHE A 38 -5.91 2.74 -8.40
C PHE A 38 -6.77 2.16 -9.53
N THR A 39 -6.65 0.86 -9.75
CA THR A 39 -7.44 0.11 -10.72
C THR A 39 -8.00 -1.13 -10.02
N PRO A 40 -9.30 -1.42 -10.15
CA PRO A 40 -9.89 -2.64 -9.60
C PRO A 40 -9.13 -3.88 -10.08
N HIS A 41 -8.82 -4.80 -9.16
CA HIS A 41 -8.07 -6.04 -9.42
C HIS A 41 -6.62 -5.88 -9.92
N GLY A 42 -6.03 -4.67 -9.85
CA GLY A 42 -4.64 -4.44 -10.26
C GLY A 42 -3.59 -5.04 -9.33
N GLY A 43 -3.89 -5.08 -8.03
CA GLY A 43 -2.99 -5.60 -6.99
C GLY A 43 -1.60 -4.96 -6.98
N THR A 44 -0.63 -5.67 -6.40
CA THR A 44 0.75 -5.22 -6.24
C THR A 44 1.53 -5.17 -7.56
N ILE A 45 1.17 -6.00 -8.55
CA ILE A 45 1.79 -6.03 -9.88
C ILE A 45 1.55 -4.70 -10.60
N GLN A 46 0.33 -4.15 -10.51
CA GLN A 46 0.03 -2.88 -11.14
C GLN A 46 0.78 -1.71 -10.50
N ALA A 47 0.87 -1.70 -9.16
CA ALA A 47 1.69 -0.72 -8.45
C ALA A 47 3.16 -0.80 -8.90
N ALA A 48 3.73 -2.01 -8.99
CA ALA A 48 5.10 -2.20 -9.45
C ALA A 48 5.32 -1.65 -10.88
N THR A 49 4.41 -2.01 -11.79
CA THR A 49 4.45 -1.61 -13.20
C THR A 49 4.33 -0.09 -13.37
N GLN A 50 3.35 0.54 -12.72
CA GLN A 50 3.13 1.99 -12.83
C GLN A 50 4.25 2.81 -12.18
N LEU A 51 4.91 2.27 -11.16
CA LEU A 51 6.00 2.94 -10.47
C LEU A 51 7.39 2.64 -11.05
N GLY A 52 7.47 1.74 -12.05
CA GLY A 52 8.71 1.33 -12.70
C GLY A 52 9.69 0.65 -11.73
N VAL A 53 9.17 -0.13 -10.79
CA VAL A 53 9.96 -0.84 -9.77
C VAL A 53 9.81 -2.34 -9.94
N ASP A 54 10.80 -3.08 -9.47
CA ASP A 54 10.71 -4.53 -9.37
C ASP A 54 9.53 -4.93 -8.47
N HIS A 55 8.76 -5.94 -8.87
CA HIS A 55 7.57 -6.38 -8.12
C HIS A 55 7.93 -6.91 -6.72
N HIS A 56 9.10 -7.52 -6.58
CA HIS A 56 9.64 -7.94 -5.30
C HIS A 56 9.94 -6.72 -4.40
N ALA A 57 10.33 -5.58 -4.96
CA ALA A 57 10.60 -4.37 -4.17
C ALA A 57 9.32 -3.70 -3.63
N VAL A 58 8.14 -4.09 -4.12
CA VAL A 58 6.85 -3.66 -3.57
C VAL A 58 6.54 -4.48 -2.32
N LEU A 59 6.20 -3.82 -1.22
CA LEU A 59 5.78 -4.50 0.02
C LEU A 59 4.28 -4.33 0.23
N LYS A 60 3.59 -5.42 0.54
CA LYS A 60 2.21 -5.42 1.06
C LYS A 60 2.23 -5.59 2.57
N THR A 61 1.35 -4.86 3.24
CA THR A 61 1.08 -5.01 4.67
C THR A 61 -0.22 -5.77 4.82
N ILE A 62 -0.21 -6.87 5.55
CA ILE A 62 -1.36 -7.73 5.78
C ILE A 62 -1.66 -7.73 7.27
N ILE A 63 -2.90 -7.40 7.64
CA ILE A 63 -3.37 -7.51 9.02
C ILE A 63 -3.98 -8.90 9.18
N LEU A 64 -3.44 -9.61 10.16
CA LEU A 64 -3.71 -11.00 10.45
C LEU A 64 -4.22 -11.09 11.90
N GLU A 65 -5.23 -11.92 12.14
CA GLU A 65 -5.73 -12.24 13.49
C GLU A 65 -5.61 -13.75 13.73
N ASP A 66 -4.95 -14.18 14.81
CA ASP A 66 -4.89 -15.61 15.15
C ASP A 66 -6.19 -16.17 15.78
N GLU A 67 -6.22 -17.49 16.05
CA GLU A 67 -7.39 -18.15 16.66
C GLU A 67 -7.73 -17.61 18.05
N THR A 68 -6.75 -17.02 18.75
CA THR A 68 -6.93 -16.40 20.07
C THR A 68 -7.39 -14.94 19.99
N LYS A 69 -7.76 -14.45 18.80
CA LYS A 69 -8.18 -13.06 18.54
C LYS A 69 -7.07 -12.03 18.75
N LYS A 70 -5.81 -12.45 18.66
CA LYS A 70 -4.68 -11.55 18.77
C LYS A 70 -4.32 -11.03 17.37
N PRO A 71 -4.41 -9.71 17.12
CA PRO A 71 -3.99 -9.13 15.86
C PRO A 71 -2.46 -9.08 15.77
N PHE A 72 -1.95 -9.26 14.56
CA PHE A 72 -0.56 -9.05 14.21
C PHE A 72 -0.43 -8.54 12.76
N ILE A 73 0.71 -7.96 12.46
CA ILE A 73 1.00 -7.35 11.16
C ILE A 73 2.07 -8.20 10.46
N CYS A 74 1.82 -8.55 9.20
CA CYS A 74 2.81 -9.15 8.32
C CYS A 74 3.17 -8.17 7.20
N VAL A 75 4.47 -7.98 6.96
CA VAL A 75 4.97 -7.24 5.80
C VAL A 75 5.63 -8.24 4.86
N MET A 76 5.20 -8.26 3.60
CA MET A 76 5.61 -9.27 2.62
C MET A 76 5.86 -8.62 1.25
N HIS A 77 6.74 -9.21 0.45
CA HIS A 77 6.93 -8.83 -0.94
C HIS A 77 5.66 -9.03 -1.78
N GLY A 78 5.45 -8.15 -2.76
CA GLY A 78 4.23 -8.09 -3.56
C GLY A 78 4.03 -9.30 -4.45
N ASP A 79 5.12 -9.96 -4.83
CA ASP A 79 5.19 -11.19 -5.64
C ASP A 79 4.99 -12.48 -4.83
N ARG A 80 4.91 -12.38 -3.50
CA ARG A 80 4.72 -13.53 -2.61
C ARG A 80 3.29 -13.64 -2.14
N GLU A 81 2.85 -14.86 -1.94
CA GLU A 81 1.56 -15.19 -1.33
C GLU A 81 1.76 -15.81 0.04
N ILE A 82 0.82 -15.54 0.96
CA ILE A 82 0.80 -16.19 2.26
C ILE A 82 -0.15 -17.39 2.22
N SER A 83 0.39 -18.59 2.38
CA SER A 83 -0.42 -19.75 2.74
C SER A 83 -0.68 -19.69 4.23
N VAL A 84 -1.89 -19.26 4.61
CA VAL A 84 -2.34 -19.23 6.01
C VAL A 84 -2.28 -20.63 6.66
N LYS A 85 -2.24 -21.70 5.85
CA LYS A 85 -2.11 -23.09 6.32
C LYS A 85 -0.67 -23.53 6.61
N THR A 86 0.32 -22.91 5.99
CA THR A 86 1.71 -23.41 5.99
C THR A 86 2.67 -22.48 6.73
N ALA A 87 2.36 -21.19 6.82
CA ALA A 87 3.23 -20.21 7.47
C ALA A 87 3.12 -20.18 9.00
N LEU A 88 2.13 -20.89 9.57
CA LEU A 88 1.75 -20.79 10.96
C LEU A 88 1.41 -22.18 11.53
N PRO A 89 1.80 -22.49 12.79
CA PRO A 89 1.40 -23.74 13.45
C PRO A 89 -0.12 -23.92 13.42
N GLU A 90 -0.63 -25.16 13.48
CA GLU A 90 -2.08 -25.46 13.40
C GLU A 90 -2.96 -24.63 14.37
N THR A 91 -2.37 -24.15 15.46
CA THR A 91 -2.97 -23.29 16.50
C THR A 91 -3.10 -21.81 16.13
N GLN A 92 -2.75 -21.42 14.90
CA GLN A 92 -2.65 -20.00 14.52
C GLN A 92 -3.23 -19.75 13.11
N ARG A 93 -4.42 -20.30 12.85
CA ARG A 93 -5.20 -19.95 11.65
C ARG A 93 -5.59 -18.48 11.68
N VAL A 94 -5.50 -17.85 10.52
CA VAL A 94 -5.69 -16.41 10.40
C VAL A 94 -6.88 -16.03 9.54
N LYS A 95 -7.67 -15.06 10.02
CA LYS A 95 -8.52 -14.25 9.14
C LYS A 95 -7.69 -13.10 8.56
N VAL A 96 -7.51 -13.10 7.24
CA VAL A 96 -6.89 -11.98 6.53
C VAL A 96 -7.89 -10.84 6.49
N ALA A 97 -7.52 -9.70 7.05
CA ALA A 97 -8.27 -8.46 6.90
C ALA A 97 -7.42 -7.48 6.09
N ILE A 98 -8.02 -7.05 4.98
CA ILE A 98 -7.61 -5.93 4.11
C ILE A 98 -6.47 -6.27 3.15
N GLU A 99 -6.84 -6.58 1.91
CA GLU A 99 -6.04 -6.25 0.72
C GLU A 99 -6.58 -4.92 0.19
N SER A 100 -5.71 -3.92 0.09
CA SER A 100 -5.99 -2.64 -0.57
C SER A 100 -5.72 -2.72 -2.06
#